data_AF-A0A7J8LBI9-F1
#
_entry.id   AF-A0A7J8LBI9-F1
#
_cell.length_a   1.000
_cell.length_b   1.000
_cell.length_c   1.000
_cell.angle_alpha   90.00
_cell.angle_beta   90.00
_cell.angle_gamma   90.00
#
_symmetry.space_group_name_H-M   'P 1'
#
loop_
_entity.id
_entity.type
_entity.pdbx_description
1 polymer ?
#
loop_
_entity_poly.entity_id
_entity_poly.type
_entity_poly.pdbx_seq_one_letter_code
_entity_poly.pdbx_strand_id
1 'polypeptide(L)' 'MSLEPFIYCFVARGTMILAEYTEFTGNFPAIATQCLQKLPSSNNKFTYNCDHHTFNFLVEDGYGNFPEL' A
#
# COMPACT_ATOMS: atom_id res chain seq x y z
N MET A 1 -6.51 -26.26 1.30
CA MET A 1 -5.67 -25.05 1.27
C MET A 1 -6.40 -24.03 0.44
N SER A 2 -7.05 -23.05 1.07
CA SER A 2 -7.55 -21.87 0.39
C SER A 2 -6.34 -21.06 -0.08
N LEU A 3 -6.18 -20.87 -1.38
CA LEU A 3 -5.27 -19.86 -1.89
C LEU A 3 -5.91 -18.51 -1.56
N GLU A 4 -5.37 -17.82 -0.57
CA GLU A 4 -5.74 -16.42 -0.32
C GLU A 4 -5.35 -15.60 -1.56
N PRO A 5 -6.33 -14.98 -2.24
CA PRO A 5 -6.07 -14.27 -3.48
C PRO A 5 -5.18 -13.05 -3.24
N PHE A 6 -4.20 -12.83 -4.12
CA PHE A 6 -3.39 -11.62 -4.11
C PHE A 6 -4.18 -10.47 -4.74
N ILE A 7 -4.77 -9.63 -3.89
CA ILE A 7 -5.79 -8.70 -4.36
C ILE A 7 -5.19 -7.45 -5.01
N TYR A 8 -4.15 -6.87 -4.42
CA TYR A 8 -3.58 -5.61 -4.89
C TYR A 8 -2.18 -5.40 -4.33
N CYS A 9 -1.27 -4.84 -5.14
CA CYS A 9 0.00 -4.31 -4.67
C CYS A 9 0.44 -3.08 -5.46
N PHE A 10 1.37 -2.33 -4.88
CA PHE A 10 1.99 -1.19 -5.54
C PHE A 10 3.38 -0.91 -4.97
N VAL A 11 4.17 -0.18 -5.75
CA VAL A 11 5.40 0.48 -5.30
C VAL A 11 5.19 1.98 -5.45
N ALA A 12 5.50 2.75 -4.41
CA ALA A 12 5.37 4.20 -4.43
C ALA A 12 6.69 4.87 -4.03
N ARG A 13 6.83 6.14 -4.42
CA ARG A 13 7.80 7.08 -3.86
C ARG A 13 7.00 8.24 -3.29
N GLY A 14 6.84 8.25 -1.97
CA GLY A 14 5.91 9.15 -1.31
C GLY A 14 4.48 8.73 -1.57
N THR A 15 3.68 9.68 -2.00
CA THR A 15 2.30 9.44 -2.40
C THR A 15 2.16 9.11 -3.88
N MET A 16 3.28 9.14 -4.63
CA MET A 16 3.29 8.84 -6.06
C MET A 16 3.50 7.35 -6.30
N ILE A 17 2.49 6.69 -6.84
CA ILE A 17 2.57 5.29 -7.26
C ILE A 17 3.42 5.20 -8.53
N LEU A 18 4.45 4.36 -8.51
CA LEU A 18 5.36 4.09 -9.63
C LEU A 18 4.89 2.88 -10.45
N ALA A 19 4.33 1.89 -9.78
CA ALA A 19 3.75 0.70 -10.39
C ALA A 19 2.67 0.13 -9.45
N GLU A 20 1.59 -0.41 -10.02
CA GLU A 20 0.54 -1.11 -9.30
C GLU A 20 0.06 -2.33 -10.09
N TYR A 21 -0.51 -3.31 -9.39
CA TYR A 21 -1.06 -4.51 -10.00
C TYR A 21 -2.27 -5.02 -9.23
N THR A 22 -3.28 -5.48 -9.96
CA THR A 22 -4.43 -6.23 -9.44
C THR A 22 -5.06 -7.09 -10.53
N GLU A 23 -5.53 -8.27 -10.15
CA GLU A 23 -6.39 -9.13 -10.99
C GLU A 23 -7.87 -8.89 -10.74
N PHE A 24 -8.21 -8.02 -9.78
CA PHE A 24 -9.56 -7.81 -9.28
C PHE A 24 -10.06 -6.41 -9.61
N THR A 25 -11.29 -6.32 -10.09
CA THR A 25 -12.01 -5.05 -10.20
C THR A 25 -12.58 -4.66 -8.84
N GLY A 26 -12.36 -3.41 -8.41
CA GLY A 26 -12.85 -2.90 -7.13
C GLY A 26 -12.22 -1.57 -6.73
N ASN A 27 -12.40 -1.17 -5.47
CA ASN A 27 -11.85 0.07 -4.91
C ASN A 27 -10.51 -0.13 -4.19
N PHE A 28 -9.83 -1.26 -4.40
CA PHE A 28 -8.54 -1.57 -3.75
C PHE A 28 -7.46 -0.51 -4.00
N PRO A 29 -7.28 0.02 -5.23
CA PRO A 29 -6.32 1.11 -5.45
C PRO A 29 -6.66 2.34 -4.61
N ALA A 30 -7.93 2.73 -4.54
CA ALA A 30 -8.36 3.90 -3.75
C ALA A 30 -8.11 3.73 -2.24
N ILE A 31 -8.40 2.54 -1.69
CA ILE A 31 -8.13 2.22 -0.28
C ILE A 31 -6.62 2.28 -0.01
N ALA A 32 -5.81 1.67 -0.87
CA ALA A 32 -4.37 1.64 -0.70
C ALA A 32 -3.73 3.04 -0.78
N THR A 33 -4.21 3.90 -1.68
CA THR A 33 -3.76 5.30 -1.77
C THR A 33 -4.17 6.09 -0.51
N GLN A 34 -5.34 5.81 0.06
CA GLN A 34 -5.73 6.44 1.33
C GLN A 34 -4.85 5.98 2.50
N CYS A 35 -4.43 4.72 2.54
CA CYS A 35 -3.44 4.22 3.49
C CYS A 35 -2.08 4.90 3.26
N LEU A 36 -1.63 5.01 2.02
CA LEU A 36 -0.36 5.64 1.63
C LEU A 36 -0.26 7.08 2.14
N GLN A 37 -1.33 7.86 2.04
CA GLN A 37 -1.39 9.25 2.54
C GLN A 37 -1.23 9.37 4.07
N LYS A 38 -1.44 8.27 4.82
CA LYS A 38 -1.36 8.23 6.29
C LYS A 38 -0.04 7.61 6.80
N LEU A 39 0.81 7.12 5.91
CA LEU A 39 2.05 6.46 6.32
C LEU A 39 3.05 7.49 6.86
N PRO A 40 3.71 7.20 8.00
CA PRO A 40 4.77 8.05 8.52
C PRO A 40 6.03 7.93 7.63
N SER A 41 6.87 8.97 7.67
CA SER A 41 8.08 9.10 6.86
C SER A 41 9.26 8.21 7.31
N SER A 42 9.10 7.47 8.41
CA SER A 42 10.13 6.60 8.98
C SER A 42 10.05 5.17 8.45
N ASN A 43 11.20 4.53 8.28
CA ASN A 43 11.28 3.13 7.87
C ASN A 43 10.50 2.24 8.84
N ASN A 44 9.51 1.53 8.33
CA ASN A 44 8.58 0.80 9.18
C ASN A 44 7.79 -0.24 8.36
N LYS A 45 7.32 -1.27 9.07
CA LYS A 45 6.47 -2.32 8.50
C LYS A 45 5.10 -2.24 9.17
N PHE A 46 4.07 -2.07 8.37
CA PHE A 46 2.69 -1.99 8.85
C PHE A 46 1.84 -3.09 8.25
N THR A 47 0.96 -3.63 9.08
CA THR A 47 -0.08 -4.56 8.65
C THR A 47 -1.42 -3.97 9.06
N TYR A 48 -2.26 -3.67 8.08
CA TYR A 48 -3.62 -3.17 8.30
C TYR A 48 -4.61 -4.28 7.94
N ASN A 49 -5.44 -4.69 8.90
CA ASN A 49 -6.50 -5.65 8.67
C ASN A 49 -7.83 -4.90 8.54
N CYS A 50 -8.53 -5.07 7.41
CA CYS A 50 -9.82 -4.45 7.13
C CYS A 50 -10.71 -5.40 6.33
N ASP A 51 -11.94 -5.63 6.78
CA ASP A 51 -12.94 -6.47 6.11
C ASP A 51 -12.41 -7.84 5.63
N HIS A 52 -11.68 -8.55 6.52
CA HIS A 52 -11.03 -9.84 6.26
C HIS A 52 -9.85 -9.80 5.26
N HIS A 53 -9.39 -8.62 4.88
CA HIS A 53 -8.21 -8.42 4.05
C HIS A 53 -7.05 -7.88 4.87
N THR A 54 -5.86 -8.37 4.57
CA THR A 54 -4.62 -7.91 5.18
C THR A 54 -3.83 -7.10 4.15
N PHE A 55 -3.63 -5.82 4.44
CA PHE A 55 -2.79 -4.91 3.66
C PHE A 55 -1.44 -4.78 4.35
N ASN A 56 -0.36 -5.12 3.64
CA ASN A 56 1.00 -5.01 4.15
C ASN A 56 1.72 -3.86 3.47
N PHE A 57 2.35 -3.00 4.26
CA PHE A 57 3.14 -1.88 3.79
C PHE A 57 4.56 -2.00 4.33
N LEU A 58 5.54 -1.80 3.46
CA LEU A 58 6.95 -1.66 3.82
C LEU A 58 7.40 -0.28 3.37
N VAL A 59 7.79 0.56 4.31
CA VAL A 59 8.41 1.86 4.04
C VAL A 59 9.90 1.70 4.27
N GLU A 60 10.71 1.91 3.22
CA GLU A 60 12.17 1.80 3.27
C GLU A 60 12.80 2.86 2.35
N ASP A 61 13.68 3.69 2.92
CA ASP A 61 14.65 4.57 2.23
C ASP A 61 14.14 5.25 0.95
N GLY A 62 13.02 5.97 1.06
CA GLY A 62 12.47 6.80 -0.02
C GLY A 62 11.33 6.17 -0.81
N TYR A 63 11.09 4.86 -0.71
CA TYR A 63 9.95 4.17 -1.36
C TYR A 63 8.61 4.31 -0.59
N GLY A 64 8.46 5.46 0.07
CA GLY A 64 7.25 5.89 0.77
C GLY A 64 7.28 7.38 1.17
N ASN A 65 8.23 8.19 0.67
CA ASN A 65 8.37 9.58 1.09
C ASN A 65 8.00 10.68 0.07
N PHE A 66 7.22 11.65 0.56
CA PHE A 66 7.48 13.09 0.40
C PHE A 66 7.00 13.85 1.66
N PRO A 67 7.90 14.45 2.44
CA PRO A 67 7.61 15.63 3.24
C PRO A 67 8.23 16.88 2.60
N GLU A 68 7.38 17.90 2.42
CA GLU A 68 7.63 19.34 2.14
C GLU A 68 8.28 19.77 0.81
N LEU A 69 7.40 19.98 -0.18
CA LEU A 69 7.19 21.31 -0.79
C LEU A 69 5.69 21.65 -0.71
#